data_AF-A0AAW0KBG1-F1
#
_entry.id   AF-A0AAW0KBG1-F1
#
_cell.length_a   1.000
_cell.length_b   1.000
_cell.length_c   1.000
_cell.angle_alpha   90.00
_cell.angle_beta   90.00
_cell.angle_gamma   90.00
#
_symmetry.space_group_name_H-M   'P 1'
#
loop_
_entity.id
_entity.type
_entity.pdbx_description
1 polymer ?
#
loop_
_entity_poly.entity_id
_entity_poly.type
_entity_poly.pdbx_seq_one_letter_code
_entity_poly.pdbx_strand_id
1 'polypeptide(L)'
;MATAVDPEVEDPLWSFVRVLEKRDGTVLRLQQYGSGGVGCVVWDAAIVLSKYLETPGFSGDGAHALSRRSVLELGSGTGAVGLMAATLGADVVVTDLEELQDLLKMNINMNKHLVTGSVQAKLLQLDFDFEEVPLDKHDEEYRSEDIHIIYIKKKQPKLPS
;
A
#
# COMPACT_ATOMS: atom_id res chain seq x y z
N MET A 1 10.49 19.02 -38.14
CA MET A 1 9.93 19.28 -36.79
C MET A 1 8.88 18.22 -36.53
N ALA A 2 9.20 17.22 -35.71
CA ALA A 2 8.20 16.29 -35.21
C ALA A 2 7.53 16.96 -34.00
N THR A 3 6.25 17.25 -34.11
CA THR A 3 5.43 17.70 -32.97
C THR A 3 5.33 16.54 -31.99
N ALA A 4 5.85 16.74 -30.78
CA ALA A 4 5.64 15.80 -29.69
C ALA A 4 4.13 15.68 -29.45
N VAL A 5 3.61 14.47 -29.63
CA VAL A 5 2.21 14.14 -29.34
C VAL A 5 2.07 14.11 -27.82
N ASP A 6 1.02 14.76 -27.33
CA ASP A 6 0.69 14.83 -25.91
C ASP A 6 0.48 13.40 -25.35
N PRO A 7 1.23 12.95 -24.34
CA PRO A 7 1.14 11.59 -23.81
C PRO A 7 -0.24 11.25 -23.22
N GLU A 8 -1.13 12.25 -23.03
CA GLU A 8 -2.50 12.06 -22.55
C GLU A 8 -3.38 11.22 -23.49
N VAL A 9 -2.96 10.99 -24.75
CA VAL A 9 -3.80 10.34 -25.78
C VAL A 9 -3.55 8.82 -25.94
N GLU A 10 -2.49 8.23 -25.35
CA GLU A 10 -2.05 6.87 -25.75
C GLU A 10 -2.43 5.69 -24.84
N ASP A 11 -2.94 5.91 -23.61
CA ASP A 11 -3.45 4.81 -22.76
C ASP A 11 -4.79 5.18 -22.11
N PRO A 12 -5.92 4.58 -22.52
CA PRO A 12 -7.22 4.86 -21.92
C PRO A 12 -7.27 4.56 -20.41
N LEU A 13 -6.37 3.70 -19.91
CA LEU A 13 -6.26 3.38 -18.50
C LEU A 13 -5.61 4.48 -17.67
N TRP A 14 -4.94 5.45 -18.30
CA TRP A 14 -4.38 6.63 -17.63
C TRP A 14 -5.43 7.46 -16.92
N SER A 15 -6.67 7.46 -17.43
CA SER A 15 -7.82 8.13 -16.80
C SER A 15 -8.18 7.59 -15.41
N PHE A 16 -7.70 6.39 -15.05
CA PHE A 16 -7.91 5.76 -13.76
C PHE A 16 -6.70 5.89 -12.81
N VAL A 17 -5.71 6.72 -13.15
CA VAL A 17 -4.60 7.03 -12.25
C VAL A 17 -5.04 8.09 -11.25
N ARG A 18 -4.95 7.77 -9.96
CA ARG A 18 -5.02 8.75 -8.89
C ARG A 18 -3.64 9.35 -8.63
N VAL A 19 -3.58 10.67 -8.65
CA VAL A 19 -2.40 11.46 -8.29
C VAL A 19 -2.46 11.83 -6.81
N LEU A 20 -1.36 11.59 -6.10
CA LEU A 20 -1.15 12.01 -4.71
C LEU A 20 0.16 12.81 -4.62
N GLU A 21 0.05 14.11 -4.42
CA GLU A 21 1.20 15.01 -4.28
C GLU A 21 1.85 14.89 -2.89
N LYS A 22 3.17 14.73 -2.89
CA LYS A 22 4.03 14.69 -1.71
C LYS A 22 4.39 16.11 -1.27
N ARG A 23 4.86 16.26 -0.03
CA ARG A 23 5.27 17.56 0.51
C ARG A 23 6.40 18.24 -0.27
N ASP A 24 7.27 17.47 -0.90
CA ASP A 24 8.40 17.96 -1.71
C ASP A 24 8.01 18.34 -3.15
N GLY A 25 6.72 18.27 -3.50
CA GLY A 25 6.20 18.57 -4.84
C GLY A 25 6.30 17.40 -5.83
N THR A 26 6.91 16.27 -5.45
CA THR A 26 6.87 15.06 -6.27
C THR A 26 5.51 14.36 -6.15
N VAL A 27 5.19 13.47 -7.08
CA VAL A 27 3.84 12.91 -7.22
C VAL A 27 3.85 11.39 -7.27
N LEU A 28 3.13 10.76 -6.34
CA LEU A 28 2.75 9.36 -6.44
C LEU A 28 1.60 9.20 -7.44
N ARG A 29 1.71 8.19 -8.30
CA ARG A 29 0.70 7.82 -9.30
C ARG A 29 0.18 6.42 -9.01
N LEU A 30 -1.10 6.31 -8.70
CA LEU A 30 -1.71 5.08 -8.22
C LEU A 30 -2.79 4.66 -9.22
N GLN A 31 -2.51 3.62 -9.99
CA GLN A 31 -3.50 3.01 -10.86
C GLN A 31 -4.65 2.46 -10.02
N GLN A 32 -5.87 2.74 -10.45
CA GLN A 32 -7.10 2.27 -9.83
C GLN A 32 -7.90 1.29 -10.70
N TYR A 33 -7.30 0.78 -11.78
CA TYR A 33 -7.92 -0.15 -12.70
C TYR A 33 -7.16 -1.48 -12.72
N GLY A 34 -7.88 -2.54 -12.36
CA GLY A 34 -7.46 -3.94 -12.40
C GLY A 34 -8.72 -4.81 -12.47
N SER A 35 -8.58 -6.08 -12.80
CA SER A 35 -9.69 -7.03 -13.01
C SER A 35 -10.52 -7.38 -11.76
N GLY A 36 -10.60 -6.52 -10.73
CA GLY A 36 -11.28 -6.83 -9.47
C GLY A 36 -11.77 -5.62 -8.67
N GLY A 37 -13.09 -5.42 -8.62
CA GLY A 37 -13.84 -4.85 -7.49
C GLY A 37 -13.36 -3.56 -6.76
N VAL A 38 -13.87 -3.40 -5.53
CA VAL A 38 -13.70 -2.23 -4.64
C VAL A 38 -12.27 -2.05 -4.09
N GLY A 39 -11.42 -3.07 -4.22
CA GLY A 39 -10.02 -3.05 -3.75
C GLY A 39 -9.10 -2.14 -4.58
N CYS A 40 -9.58 -1.64 -5.73
CA CYS A 40 -8.77 -0.86 -6.65
C CYS A 40 -8.84 0.67 -6.43
N VAL A 41 -9.65 1.19 -5.51
CA VAL A 41 -9.78 2.65 -5.31
C VAL A 41 -8.82 3.16 -4.25
N VAL A 42 -8.23 4.35 -4.46
CA VAL A 42 -7.54 5.08 -3.38
C VAL A 42 -8.60 5.70 -2.47
N TRP A 43 -8.83 5.08 -1.32
CA TRP A 43 -9.75 5.56 -0.30
C TRP A 43 -9.23 6.82 0.39
N ASP A 44 -10.14 7.70 0.84
CA ASP A 44 -9.79 8.94 1.52
C ASP A 44 -8.94 8.70 2.79
N ALA A 45 -9.22 7.62 3.52
CA ALA A 45 -8.41 7.22 4.68
C ALA A 45 -6.93 6.96 4.31
N ALA A 46 -6.67 6.37 3.14
CA ALA A 46 -5.31 6.14 2.67
C ALA A 46 -4.60 7.47 2.35
N ILE A 47 -5.33 8.46 1.83
CA ILE A 47 -4.80 9.80 1.56
C ILE A 47 -4.48 10.50 2.88
N VAL A 48 -5.42 10.50 3.82
CA VAL A 48 -5.24 11.11 5.14
C VAL A 48 -4.02 10.52 5.83
N LEU A 49 -3.89 9.18 5.87
CA LEU A 49 -2.76 8.52 6.48
C LEU A 49 -1.45 8.84 5.75
N SER A 50 -1.44 8.78 4.41
CA SER A 50 -0.25 9.13 3.62
C SER A 50 0.24 10.56 3.90
N LYS A 51 -0.68 11.54 3.97
CA LYS A 51 -0.32 12.92 4.30
C LYS A 51 0.08 13.10 5.76
N TYR A 52 -0.51 12.32 6.67
CA TYR A 52 -0.12 12.30 8.08
C TYR A 52 1.35 11.85 8.26
N LEU A 53 1.80 10.84 7.51
CA LEU A 53 3.20 10.38 7.54
C LEU A 53 4.20 11.48 7.17
N GLU A 54 3.79 12.49 6.40
CA GLU A 54 4.64 13.64 6.02
C GLU A 54 4.57 14.82 7.00
N THR A 55 3.79 14.72 8.08
CA THR A 55 3.65 15.82 9.04
C THR A 55 4.92 15.98 9.88
N PRO A 56 5.34 17.22 10.24
CA PRO A 56 6.55 17.43 11.04
C PRO A 56 6.53 16.66 12.36
N GLY A 57 5.34 16.60 13.01
CA GLY A 57 5.17 15.89 14.27
C GLY A 57 5.38 14.38 14.18
N PHE A 58 5.10 13.78 13.01
CA PHE A 58 5.37 12.35 12.78
C PHE A 58 6.79 12.11 12.24
N SER A 59 7.26 12.96 11.33
CA SER A 59 8.57 12.83 10.69
C SER A 59 9.72 12.91 11.70
N GLY A 60 9.57 13.72 12.75
CA GLY A 60 10.60 13.93 13.78
C GLY A 60 11.73 14.88 13.33
N ASP A 61 12.72 15.05 14.20
CA ASP A 61 13.89 15.90 13.93
C ASP A 61 14.98 15.13 13.18
N GLY A 62 15.46 15.67 12.06
CA GLY A 62 16.55 15.08 11.28
C GLY A 62 16.07 14.08 10.22
N ALA A 63 16.57 12.84 10.25
CA ALA A 63 16.12 11.80 9.34
C ALA A 63 14.67 11.40 9.66
N HIS A 64 13.88 11.15 8.62
CA HIS A 64 12.47 10.78 8.78
C HIS A 64 12.29 9.57 9.72
N ALA A 65 11.28 9.58 10.58
CA ALA A 65 11.02 8.52 11.57
C ALA A 65 10.90 7.10 10.97
N LEU A 66 10.43 7.01 9.72
CA LEU A 66 10.32 5.75 8.97
C LEU A 66 11.60 5.31 8.27
N SER A 67 12.62 6.16 8.19
CA SER A 67 13.87 5.84 7.50
C SER A 67 14.51 4.59 8.09
N ARG A 68 14.80 3.60 7.24
CA ARG A 68 15.38 2.29 7.58
C ARG A 68 14.54 1.47 8.57
N ARG A 69 13.23 1.75 8.66
CA ARG A 69 12.30 0.96 9.45
C ARG A 69 11.60 -0.06 8.57
N SER A 70 11.42 -1.26 9.10
CA SER A 70 10.60 -2.29 8.47
C SER A 70 9.12 -1.96 8.71
N VAL A 71 8.35 -1.85 7.62
CA VAL A 71 6.92 -1.54 7.65
C VAL A 71 6.14 -2.65 6.94
N LEU A 72 5.05 -3.10 7.56
CA LEU A 72 4.07 -4.00 6.95
C LEU A 72 2.75 -3.25 6.80
N GLU A 73 2.22 -3.18 5.58
CA GLU A 73 0.87 -2.67 5.31
C GLU A 73 -0.08 -3.84 5.06
N LEU A 74 -1.21 -3.86 5.77
CA LEU A 74 -2.29 -4.84 5.63
C LEU A 74 -3.48 -4.18 4.92
N GLY A 75 -4.07 -4.87 3.94
CA GLY A 75 -5.16 -4.30 3.16
C GLY A 75 -4.70 -3.10 2.34
N SER A 76 -3.60 -3.28 1.61
CA SER A 76 -2.89 -2.20 0.93
C SER A 76 -3.70 -1.62 -0.24
N GLY A 77 -4.61 -2.38 -0.84
CA GLY A 77 -5.38 -1.98 -2.02
C GLY A 77 -4.45 -1.57 -3.18
N THR A 78 -4.41 -0.27 -3.46
CA THR A 78 -3.50 0.33 -4.46
C THR A 78 -2.04 0.45 -3.99
N GLY A 79 -1.77 0.27 -2.70
CA GLY A 79 -0.46 0.43 -2.07
C GLY A 79 -0.12 1.89 -1.71
N ALA A 80 -1.11 2.78 -1.66
CA ALA A 80 -0.90 4.22 -1.48
C ALA A 80 -0.04 4.57 -0.26
N VAL A 81 -0.37 4.03 0.92
CA VAL A 81 0.30 4.37 2.17
C VAL A 81 1.68 3.73 2.25
N GLY A 82 1.80 2.46 1.87
CA GLY A 82 3.08 1.76 1.82
C GLY A 82 4.05 2.39 0.83
N LEU A 83 3.58 2.84 -0.32
CA LEU A 83 4.40 3.61 -1.26
C LEU A 83 4.84 4.94 -0.66
N MET A 84 3.94 5.68 0.00
CA MET A 84 4.32 6.89 0.72
C MET A 84 5.43 6.59 1.75
N ALA A 85 5.25 5.57 2.59
CA ALA A 85 6.26 5.15 3.56
C ALA A 85 7.62 4.79 2.90
N ALA A 86 7.60 4.09 1.77
CA ALA A 86 8.81 3.73 1.03
C ALA A 86 9.54 4.94 0.43
N THR A 87 8.80 5.96 -0.02
CA THR A 87 9.41 7.24 -0.45
C THR A 87 10.02 8.03 0.71
N LEU A 88 9.56 7.77 1.94
CA LEU A 88 10.08 8.34 3.19
C LEU A 88 11.21 7.51 3.82
N GLY A 89 11.73 6.50 3.09
CA GLY A 89 12.91 5.73 3.45
C GLY A 89 12.64 4.41 4.17
N ALA A 90 11.38 3.97 4.27
CA ALA A 90 11.04 2.69 4.90
C ALA A 90 11.36 1.49 4.00
N ASP A 91 11.56 0.32 4.63
CA ASP A 91 11.61 -0.98 3.97
C ASP A 91 10.24 -1.66 4.11
N VAL A 92 9.44 -1.57 3.04
CA VAL A 92 8.00 -1.83 3.09
C VAL A 92 7.65 -3.17 2.46
N VAL A 93 6.77 -3.91 3.13
CA VAL A 93 6.02 -5.01 2.54
C VAL A 93 4.55 -4.60 2.49
N VAL A 94 4.03 -4.43 1.28
CA VAL A 94 2.59 -4.18 1.06
C VAL A 94 1.89 -5.51 0.82
N THR A 95 0.80 -5.75 1.55
CA THR A 95 0.04 -7.01 1.48
C THR A 95 -1.44 -6.77 1.24
N ASP A 96 -2.01 -7.64 0.42
CA ASP A 96 -3.44 -7.73 0.13
C ASP A 96 -3.76 -9.12 -0.47
N LEU A 97 -5.01 -9.32 -0.86
CA LEU A 97 -5.51 -10.50 -1.56
C LEU A 97 -4.74 -10.76 -2.87
N GLU A 98 -4.81 -12.01 -3.34
CA GLU A 98 -4.08 -12.45 -4.54
C GLU A 98 -4.49 -11.68 -5.80
N GLU A 99 -5.78 -11.36 -5.93
CA GLU A 99 -6.32 -10.56 -7.03
C GLU A 99 -5.75 -9.13 -7.12
N LEU A 100 -5.17 -8.58 -6.04
CA LEU A 100 -4.56 -7.24 -6.04
C LEU A 100 -3.04 -7.25 -6.20
N GLN A 101 -2.40 -8.43 -6.26
CA GLN A 101 -0.94 -8.50 -6.34
C GLN A 101 -0.39 -7.85 -7.61
N ASP A 102 -1.08 -7.96 -8.73
CA ASP A 102 -0.66 -7.34 -9.98
C ASP A 102 -0.83 -5.81 -9.96
N LEU A 103 -1.89 -5.32 -9.33
CA LEU A 103 -2.11 -3.89 -9.12
C LEU A 103 -1.01 -3.28 -8.24
N LEU A 104 -0.68 -3.95 -7.12
CA LEU A 104 0.39 -3.52 -6.22
C LEU A 104 1.75 -3.47 -6.95
N LYS A 105 2.10 -4.51 -7.71
CA LYS A 105 3.34 -4.54 -8.50
C LYS A 105 3.38 -3.43 -9.55
N MET A 106 2.25 -3.16 -10.21
CA MET A 106 2.14 -2.08 -11.19
C MET A 106 2.41 -0.72 -10.52
N ASN A 107 1.74 -0.43 -9.40
CA ASN A 107 1.91 0.83 -8.67
C ASN A 107 3.31 0.97 -8.08
N ILE A 108 3.93 -0.11 -7.63
CA ILE A 108 5.35 -0.11 -7.25
C ILE A 108 6.22 0.31 -8.43
N ASN A 109 6.03 -0.29 -9.60
CA ASN A 109 6.84 0.03 -10.78
C ASN A 109 6.63 1.47 -11.27
N MET A 110 5.41 2.00 -11.21
CA MET A 110 5.12 3.40 -11.56
C MET A 110 5.85 4.40 -10.67
N ASN A 111 6.06 4.07 -9.39
CA ASN A 111 6.61 4.98 -8.38
C ASN A 111 8.03 4.64 -7.93
N LYS A 112 8.66 3.59 -8.48
CA LYS A 112 10.01 3.14 -8.07
C LYS A 112 11.08 4.22 -8.11
N HIS A 113 10.91 5.24 -8.97
CA HIS A 113 11.82 6.36 -9.11
C HIS A 113 11.79 7.34 -7.92
N LEU A 114 10.77 7.27 -7.07
CA LEU A 114 10.62 8.09 -5.85
C LEU A 114 10.98 7.32 -4.57
N VAL A 115 11.15 6.00 -4.65
CA VAL A 115 11.41 5.15 -3.50
C VAL A 115 12.84 5.38 -3.01
N THR A 116 12.98 5.76 -1.74
CA THR A 116 14.29 6.00 -1.09
C THR A 116 14.67 4.88 -0.10
N GLY A 117 13.69 4.07 0.34
CA GLY A 117 13.91 2.81 1.04
C GLY A 117 13.73 1.62 0.09
N SER A 118 12.88 0.66 0.46
CA SER A 118 12.50 -0.46 -0.40
C SER A 118 11.00 -0.76 -0.31
N VAL A 119 10.43 -1.38 -1.34
CA VAL A 119 9.04 -1.81 -1.34
C VAL A 119 8.87 -3.09 -2.16
N GLN A 120 8.10 -4.04 -1.62
CA GLN A 120 7.71 -5.26 -2.32
C GLN A 120 6.27 -5.65 -1.99
N ALA A 121 5.57 -6.21 -2.97
CA ALA A 121 4.25 -6.81 -2.78
C ALA A 121 4.38 -8.28 -2.40
N LYS A 122 3.65 -8.71 -1.36
CA LYS A 122 3.58 -10.10 -0.95
C LYS A 122 2.18 -10.48 -0.50
N LEU A 123 1.84 -11.75 -0.65
CA LEU A 123 0.70 -12.33 0.04
C LEU A 123 1.01 -12.43 1.54
N LEU A 124 0.08 -11.98 2.37
CA LEU A 124 0.22 -12.05 3.83
C LEU A 124 0.50 -13.48 4.30
N GLN A 125 -0.15 -14.46 3.65
CA GLN A 125 -0.08 -15.88 3.98
C GLN A 125 1.31 -16.51 3.77
N LEU A 126 2.23 -15.83 3.07
CA LEU A 126 3.60 -16.32 2.91
C LEU A 126 4.37 -16.23 4.23
N ASP A 127 4.33 -15.07 4.87
CA ASP A 127 5.14 -14.74 6.04
C ASP A 127 4.35 -14.86 7.37
N PHE A 128 3.03 -14.98 7.30
CA PHE A 128 2.14 -15.01 8.46
C PHE A 128 1.15 -16.18 8.40
N ASP A 129 0.87 -16.76 9.56
CA ASP A 129 -0.29 -17.60 9.81
C ASP A 129 -1.46 -16.72 10.22
N PHE A 130 -2.67 -17.14 9.84
CA PHE A 130 -3.89 -16.43 10.19
C PHE A 130 -4.95 -17.40 10.72
N GLU A 131 -5.65 -16.98 11.76
CA GLU A 131 -6.75 -17.73 12.36
C GLU A 131 -7.97 -16.81 12.43
N GLU A 132 -9.06 -17.20 11.80
CA GLU A 132 -10.32 -16.46 11.88
C GLU A 132 -10.93 -16.65 13.27
N VAL A 133 -11.34 -15.55 13.89
CA VAL A 133 -12.04 -15.56 15.17
C VAL A 133 -13.50 -15.94 14.91
N PRO A 134 -14.00 -17.04 15.49
CA PRO A 134 -15.40 -17.43 15.36
C PRO A 134 -16.37 -16.31 15.77
N LEU A 135 -17.48 -16.17 15.05
CA LEU A 135 -18.48 -15.09 15.26
C LEU A 135 -19.09 -15.08 16.68
N ASP A 136 -19.15 -16.22 17.36
CA ASP A 136 -19.60 -16.34 18.75
C ASP A 136 -18.60 -15.75 19.76
N LYS A 137 -17.36 -15.50 19.34
CA LYS A 137 -16.34 -14.81 20.15
C LYS A 137 -16.21 -13.32 19.82
N HIS A 138 -16.98 -12.81 18.87
CA HIS A 138 -17.04 -11.39 18.57
C HIS A 138 -17.88 -10.67 19.64
N ASP A 139 -17.72 -9.35 19.71
CA ASP A 139 -18.54 -8.51 20.59
C ASP A 139 -20.04 -8.67 20.25
N GLU A 140 -20.89 -8.82 21.26
CA GLU A 140 -22.32 -9.09 21.05
C GLU A 140 -23.06 -7.97 20.31
N GLU A 141 -22.62 -6.71 20.49
CA GLU A 141 -23.25 -5.51 19.91
C GLU A 141 -22.66 -5.18 18.52
N TYR A 142 -21.34 -5.32 18.37
CA TYR A 142 -20.63 -4.88 17.16
C TYR A 142 -20.29 -5.99 16.16
N ARG A 143 -20.75 -7.24 16.38
CA ARG A 143 -20.53 -8.35 15.45
C ARG A 143 -21.45 -8.29 14.22
N SER A 144 -20.94 -8.73 13.08
CA SER A 144 -21.68 -8.91 11.83
C SER A 144 -21.13 -10.12 11.07
N GLU A 145 -21.98 -10.85 10.35
CA GLU A 145 -21.55 -11.95 9.46
C GLU A 145 -20.66 -11.44 8.31
N ASP A 146 -20.74 -10.15 7.98
CA ASP A 146 -19.90 -9.51 6.97
C ASP A 146 -18.54 -9.05 7.52
N ILE A 147 -18.32 -9.13 8.84
CA ILE A 147 -17.08 -8.68 9.50
C ILE A 147 -16.29 -9.88 9.98
N HIS A 148 -15.15 -10.13 9.33
CA HIS A 148 -14.23 -11.20 9.71
C HIS A 148 -13.10 -10.63 10.57
N ILE A 149 -12.97 -11.10 11.81
CA ILE A 149 -11.85 -10.77 12.70
C ILE A 149 -10.81 -11.87 12.57
N ILE A 150 -9.54 -11.48 12.34
CA ILE A 150 -8.46 -12.43 12.07
C ILE A 150 -7.29 -12.18 13.02
N TYR A 151 -6.82 -13.22 13.69
CA TYR A 151 -5.54 -13.20 14.40
C TYR A 151 -4.40 -13.52 13.43
N ILE A 152 -3.48 -12.56 13.27
CA ILE A 152 -2.31 -12.70 12.41
C ILE A 152 -1.08 -12.95 13.28
N LYS A 153 -0.37 -14.06 13.02
CA LYS A 153 0.88 -14.41 13.71
C LYS A 153 2.00 -14.58 12.71
N LYS A 154 3.15 -13.94 12.94
CA LYS A 154 4.32 -14.12 12.08
C LYS A 154 4.83 -15.54 12.20
N LYS A 155 5.09 -16.20 11.07
CA LYS A 155 5.71 -17.53 11.06
C LYS A 155 7.11 -17.44 11.66
N GLN A 156 7.48 -18.42 12.48
CA GLN A 156 8.85 -18.52 12.93
C GLN A 156 9.76 -18.87 11.73
N PRO A 157 10.91 -18.20 11.55
CA PRO A 157 11.85 -18.54 10.51
C PRO A 157 12.29 -20.00 10.71
N LYS A 158 12.14 -20.83 9.66
CA LYS A 158 12.73 -22.16 9.67
C LYS A 158 14.24 -21.97 9.70
N LEU A 159 14.89 -22.36 10.80
CA LEU A 159 16.33 -22.48 10.86
C LEU A 159 16.76 -23.39 9.70
N PRO A 160 17.77 -23.01 8.90
CA PRO A 160 18.29 -23.89 7.87
C PRO A 160 18.81 -25.17 8.54
N SER A 161 18.35 -26.32 8.04
CA SER A 161 18.82 -27.65 8.40
C SER A 161 20.26 -27.88 7.97
#